data_AF-A0A8S3U1A7-F1
#
_entry.id   AF-A0A8S3U1A7-F1
#
_cell.length_a   1.000
_cell.length_b   1.000
_cell.length_c   1.000
_cell.angle_alpha   90.00
_cell.angle_beta   90.00
_cell.angle_gamma   90.00
#
_symmetry.space_group_name_H-M   'P 1'
#
loop_
_entity.id
_entity.type
_entity.pdbx_description
1 polymer ?
#
loop_
_entity_poly.entity_id
_entity_poly.type
_entity_poly.pdbx_seq_one_letter_code
_entity_poly.pdbx_strand_id
1 'polypeptide(L)'
;MQCEKALNMIKHCMCKLGTRDINLGFKLFDSMVAPILYYGAELWGTEKVKDIETVQNKFCKWLLGMGQKTNNHIARGECGRHELYINYACKPIKYFLHLQCMDDNRLPKLCYRMMFKMNEHGRLNWCSKVQRLLFSNGFGVVWESQSVGDAKLFLHLFKQRLTDINLQSWSDYIGNSSKCAFYSKVKDYICINENIQKLSYNLRYEIFFNFMFKP
;
A
#
# COMPACT_ATOMS: atom_id res chain seq x y z
N MET A 1 -6.70 11.86 12.84
CA MET A 1 -7.77 12.89 12.86
C MET A 1 -8.26 13.31 11.46
N GLN A 2 -7.42 13.80 10.53
CA GLN A 2 -7.90 14.21 9.20
C GLN A 2 -8.32 13.04 8.29
N CYS A 3 -7.53 11.95 8.23
CA CYS A 3 -7.89 10.76 7.44
C CYS A 3 -9.21 10.13 7.89
N GLU A 4 -9.49 10.11 9.19
CA GLU A 4 -10.73 9.55 9.73
C GLU A 4 -11.95 10.41 9.36
N LYS A 5 -11.81 11.74 9.33
CA LYS A 5 -12.85 12.64 8.82
C LYS A 5 -13.16 12.37 7.35
N ALA A 6 -12.13 12.25 6.51
CA ALA A 6 -12.28 11.92 5.10
C ALA A 6 -12.96 10.55 4.90
N LEU A 7 -12.54 9.54 5.68
CA LEU A 7 -13.18 8.23 5.66
C LEU A 7 -14.66 8.29 6.06
N ASN A 8 -15.00 9.01 7.13
CA ASN A 8 -16.39 9.12 7.58
C ASN A 8 -17.27 9.84 6.54
N MET A 9 -16.72 10.82 5.85
CA MET A 9 -17.40 11.47 4.74
C MET A 9 -17.67 10.50 3.58
N ILE A 10 -16.68 9.67 3.19
CA ILE A 10 -16.89 8.62 2.17
C ILE A 10 -18.01 7.68 2.61
N LYS A 11 -17.95 7.19 3.86
CA LYS A 11 -18.97 6.29 4.41
C LYS A 11 -20.38 6.91 4.34
N HIS A 12 -20.50 8.18 4.72
CA HIS A 12 -21.75 8.91 4.65
C HIS A 12 -22.26 9.06 3.20
N CYS A 13 -21.40 9.45 2.26
CA CYS A 13 -21.75 9.57 0.84
C CYS A 13 -22.24 8.24 0.27
N MET A 14 -21.55 7.14 0.56
CA MET A 14 -21.94 5.80 0.09
C MET A 14 -23.27 5.34 0.69
N CYS A 15 -23.50 5.58 1.98
CA CYS A 15 -24.79 5.30 2.60
C CYS A 15 -25.92 6.13 1.97
N LYS A 16 -25.69 7.41 1.67
CA LYS A 16 -26.68 8.28 1.01
C LYS A 16 -27.02 7.82 -0.41
N LEU A 17 -26.04 7.29 -1.13
CA LEU A 17 -26.22 6.71 -2.47
C LEU A 17 -26.86 5.32 -2.43
N GLY A 18 -27.05 4.71 -1.25
CA GLY A 18 -27.59 3.36 -1.12
C GLY A 18 -26.70 2.26 -1.70
N THR A 19 -25.43 2.57 -2.02
CA THR A 19 -24.51 1.63 -2.69
C THR A 19 -23.28 1.37 -1.83
N ARG A 20 -22.87 0.10 -1.77
CA ARG A 20 -21.56 -0.33 -1.27
C ARG A 20 -20.81 -1.09 -2.34
N ASP A 21 -20.72 -0.44 -3.50
CA ASP A 21 -19.85 -0.91 -4.58
C ASP A 21 -18.39 -0.75 -4.16
N ILE A 22 -17.64 -1.84 -4.32
CA ILE A 22 -16.25 -1.91 -3.88
C ILE A 22 -15.39 -0.99 -4.75
N ASN A 23 -15.65 -0.98 -6.05
CA ASN A 23 -14.89 -0.19 -7.01
C ASN A 23 -15.07 1.32 -6.78
N LEU A 24 -16.32 1.77 -6.62
CA LEU A 24 -16.62 3.16 -6.27
C LEU A 24 -16.02 3.55 -4.92
N GLY A 25 -16.14 2.69 -3.91
CA GLY A 25 -15.58 2.93 -2.58
C GLY A 25 -14.07 3.17 -2.63
N PHE A 26 -13.33 2.34 -3.36
CA PHE A 26 -11.89 2.53 -3.53
C PHE A 26 -11.51 3.69 -4.43
N LYS A 27 -12.30 4.03 -5.45
CA LYS A 27 -12.10 5.27 -6.23
C LYS A 27 -12.18 6.51 -5.34
N LEU A 28 -13.17 6.57 -4.45
CA LEU A 28 -13.32 7.66 -3.48
C LEU A 28 -12.17 7.65 -2.45
N PHE A 29 -11.79 6.47 -1.96
CA PHE A 29 -10.67 6.32 -1.03
C PHE A 29 -9.35 6.81 -1.63
N ASP A 30 -9.01 6.36 -2.84
CA ASP A 30 -7.77 6.72 -3.53
C ASP A 30 -7.74 8.21 -3.91
N SER A 31 -8.90 8.84 -4.11
CA SER A 31 -9.00 10.27 -4.42
C SER A 31 -8.92 11.17 -3.19
N MET A 32 -9.49 10.75 -2.05
CA MET A 32 -9.67 11.63 -0.88
C MET A 32 -8.76 11.28 0.30
N VAL A 33 -8.50 9.99 0.53
CA VAL A 33 -7.77 9.50 1.71
C VAL A 33 -6.31 9.26 1.38
N ALA A 34 -6.02 8.63 0.23
CA ALA A 34 -4.64 8.30 -0.15
C ALA A 34 -3.72 9.55 -0.23
N PRO A 35 -4.14 10.72 -0.75
CA PRO A 35 -3.30 11.92 -0.75
C PRO A 35 -2.92 12.39 0.66
N ILE A 36 -3.83 12.26 1.63
CA ILE A 36 -3.58 12.63 3.02
C ILE A 36 -2.60 11.63 3.65
N LEU A 37 -2.75 10.34 3.37
CA LEU A 37 -1.84 9.30 3.86
C LEU A 37 -0.44 9.39 3.26
N TYR A 38 -0.34 9.84 2.01
CA TYR A 38 0.93 9.95 1.30
C TYR A 38 1.60 11.31 1.48
N TYR A 39 1.07 12.17 2.34
CA TYR A 39 1.68 13.45 2.63
C TYR A 39 3.08 13.26 3.22
N GLY A 40 4.09 13.86 2.58
CA GLY A 40 5.50 13.75 2.97
C GLY A 40 6.12 12.37 2.73
N ALA A 41 5.47 11.49 1.98
CA ALA A 41 5.98 10.16 1.66
C ALA A 41 7.31 10.20 0.90
N GLU A 42 7.62 11.28 0.18
CA GLU A 42 8.91 11.45 -0.49
C GLU A 42 10.10 11.42 0.48
N LEU A 43 9.89 11.93 1.70
CA LEU A 43 10.91 12.00 2.74
C LEU A 43 10.83 10.82 3.71
N TRP A 44 9.61 10.41 4.09
CA TRP A 44 9.38 9.41 5.13
C TRP A 44 9.05 8.01 4.59
N GLY A 45 8.78 7.89 3.29
CA GLY A 45 8.25 6.69 2.64
C GLY A 45 9.18 5.50 2.54
N THR A 46 10.37 5.57 3.13
CA THR A 46 11.40 4.53 2.97
C THR A 46 11.14 3.29 3.82
N GLU A 47 10.28 3.39 4.82
CA GLU A 47 10.00 2.34 5.80
C GLU A 47 8.50 2.03 5.86
N LYS A 48 8.16 0.80 6.27
CA LYS A 48 6.76 0.37 6.37
C LYS A 48 6.12 0.92 7.64
N VAL A 49 5.11 1.76 7.47
CA VAL A 49 4.35 2.36 8.57
C VAL A 49 3.03 1.60 8.76
N LYS A 50 2.86 0.95 9.92
CA LYS A 50 1.66 0.14 10.24
C LYS A 50 0.36 0.96 10.26
N ASP A 51 0.46 2.24 10.62
CA ASP A 51 -0.71 3.11 10.75
C ASP A 51 -1.39 3.38 9.40
N ILE A 52 -0.61 3.47 8.31
CA ILE A 52 -1.15 3.66 6.96
C ILE A 52 -2.03 2.48 6.56
N GLU A 53 -1.56 1.26 6.79
CA GLU A 53 -2.31 0.04 6.49
C GLU A 53 -3.56 -0.10 7.36
N THR A 54 -3.51 0.38 8.60
CA THR A 54 -4.65 0.33 9.53
C THR A 54 -5.86 1.08 8.98
N VAL A 55 -5.64 2.21 8.30
CA VAL A 55 -6.71 3.00 7.67
C VAL A 55 -7.37 2.21 6.53
N GLN A 56 -6.60 1.60 5.64
CA GLN A 56 -7.13 0.77 4.56
C GLN A 56 -7.87 -0.46 5.10
N ASN A 57 -7.32 -1.14 6.11
CA ASN A 57 -7.91 -2.33 6.70
C ASN A 57 -9.27 -2.04 7.34
N LYS A 58 -9.38 -0.93 8.09
CA LYS A 58 -10.67 -0.46 8.66
C LYS A 58 -11.68 -0.19 7.55
N PHE A 59 -11.26 0.41 6.44
CA PHE A 59 -12.14 0.70 5.31
C PHE A 59 -12.60 -0.57 4.59
N CYS A 60 -11.70 -1.51 4.30
CA CYS A 60 -12.04 -2.80 3.67
C CYS A 60 -13.08 -3.56 4.49
N LYS A 61 -12.87 -3.66 5.81
CA LYS A 61 -13.81 -4.33 6.72
C LYS A 61 -15.18 -3.67 6.72
N TRP A 62 -15.22 -2.34 6.79
CA TRP A 62 -16.48 -1.60 6.75
C TRP A 62 -17.23 -1.80 5.42
N LEU A 63 -16.50 -1.77 4.30
CA LEU A 63 -17.05 -1.92 2.95
C LEU A 63 -17.67 -3.31 2.73
N LEU A 64 -17.01 -4.35 3.25
CA LEU A 64 -17.47 -5.74 3.18
C LEU A 64 -18.48 -6.11 4.28
N GLY A 65 -18.67 -5.28 5.30
CA GLY A 65 -19.48 -5.63 6.47
C GLY A 65 -18.82 -6.62 7.42
N MET A 66 -17.49 -6.74 7.40
CA MET A 66 -16.76 -7.62 8.30
C MET A 66 -16.65 -7.05 9.71
N GLY A 67 -16.58 -7.93 10.71
CA GLY A 67 -16.27 -7.56 12.07
C GLY A 67 -14.87 -6.95 12.22
N GLN A 68 -14.67 -6.08 13.23
CA GLN A 68 -13.37 -5.44 13.45
C GLN A 68 -12.26 -6.45 13.79
N LYS A 69 -12.61 -7.60 14.36
CA LYS A 69 -11.68 -8.68 14.72
C LYS A 69 -11.31 -9.59 13.54
N THR A 70 -11.97 -9.47 12.40
CA THR A 70 -11.67 -10.25 11.19
C THR A 70 -10.23 -10.06 10.74
N ASN A 71 -9.62 -11.09 10.14
CA ASN A 71 -8.26 -11.00 9.64
C ASN A 71 -8.11 -9.92 8.55
N ASN A 72 -7.13 -9.02 8.71
CA ASN A 72 -6.85 -7.94 7.77
C ASN A 72 -6.41 -8.47 6.39
N HIS A 73 -5.71 -9.60 6.34
CA HIS A 73 -5.24 -10.19 5.08
C HIS A 73 -6.41 -10.70 4.23
N ILE A 74 -7.40 -11.32 4.86
CA ILE A 74 -8.64 -11.76 4.21
C ILE A 74 -9.43 -10.55 3.70
N ALA A 75 -9.64 -9.54 4.56
CA ALA A 75 -10.40 -8.35 4.18
C ALA A 75 -9.81 -7.62 2.96
N ARG A 76 -8.48 -7.50 2.89
CA ARG A 76 -7.78 -6.93 1.73
C ARG A 76 -7.86 -7.84 0.50
N GLY A 77 -7.71 -9.15 0.70
CA GLY A 77 -7.80 -10.16 -0.35
C GLY A 77 -9.16 -10.18 -1.04
N GLU A 78 -10.26 -10.05 -0.29
CA GLU A 78 -11.63 -9.95 -0.83
C GLU A 78 -11.91 -8.64 -1.57
N CYS A 79 -11.28 -7.56 -1.13
CA CYS A 79 -11.34 -6.27 -1.79
C CYS A 79 -10.43 -6.16 -3.03
N GLY A 80 -9.60 -7.16 -3.32
CA GLY A 80 -8.60 -7.09 -4.39
C GLY A 80 -7.55 -6.00 -4.19
N ARG A 81 -7.22 -5.66 -2.93
CA ARG A 81 -6.30 -4.55 -2.61
C ARG A 81 -4.97 -5.04 -2.07
N HIS A 82 -3.90 -4.47 -2.60
CA HIS A 82 -2.56 -4.59 -2.04
C HIS A 82 -2.31 -3.58 -0.91
N GLU A 83 -1.17 -3.71 -0.26
CA GLU A 83 -0.69 -2.74 0.73
C GLU A 83 -0.49 -1.34 0.13
N LEU A 84 -0.97 -0.32 0.86
CA LEU A 84 -0.70 1.08 0.53
C LEU A 84 0.80 1.40 0.58
N TYR A 85 1.55 0.63 1.38
CA TYR A 85 3.01 0.70 1.44
C TYR A 85 3.68 0.68 0.06
N ILE A 86 3.15 -0.08 -0.90
CA ILE A 86 3.74 -0.16 -2.25
C ILE A 86 3.82 1.22 -2.89
N ASN A 87 2.70 1.95 -2.93
CA ASN A 87 2.66 3.30 -3.48
C ASN A 87 3.43 4.30 -2.60
N TYR A 88 3.40 4.12 -1.28
CA TYR A 88 4.12 4.94 -0.32
C TYR A 88 5.65 4.87 -0.54
N ALA A 89 6.20 3.67 -0.70
CA ALA A 89 7.61 3.41 -0.93
C ALA A 89 8.10 3.81 -2.34
N CYS A 90 7.20 3.94 -3.31
CA CYS A 90 7.54 4.50 -4.61
C CYS A 90 7.85 6.02 -4.56
N LYS A 91 7.35 6.75 -3.55
CA LYS A 91 7.47 8.21 -3.47
C LYS A 91 8.92 8.67 -3.21
N PRO A 92 9.67 8.11 -2.24
CA PRO A 92 11.09 8.44 -2.08
C PRO A 92 11.92 8.13 -3.32
N ILE A 93 11.65 6.99 -3.99
CA ILE A 93 12.38 6.61 -5.19
C ILE A 93 12.11 7.58 -6.34
N LYS A 94 10.85 7.97 -6.55
CA LYS A 94 10.50 9.00 -7.54
C LYS A 94 11.21 10.33 -7.24
N TYR A 95 11.26 10.73 -5.98
CA TYR A 95 11.95 11.95 -5.57
C TYR A 95 13.46 11.86 -5.75
N PHE A 96 14.06 10.72 -5.41
CA PHE A 96 15.47 10.41 -5.67
C PHE A 96 15.82 10.57 -7.15
N LEU A 97 15.05 9.96 -8.06
CA LEU A 97 15.29 10.09 -9.50
C LEU A 97 15.12 11.53 -9.98
N HIS A 98 14.12 12.24 -9.45
CA HIS A 98 13.94 13.65 -9.76
C HIS A 98 15.14 14.50 -9.32
N LEU A 99 15.70 14.23 -8.13
CA LEU A 99 16.94 14.85 -7.68
C LEU A 99 18.11 14.51 -8.60
N GLN A 100 18.15 13.34 -9.25
CA GLN A 100 19.22 13.04 -10.21
C GLN A 100 19.18 13.93 -11.45
N CYS A 101 17.99 14.26 -11.94
CA CYS A 101 17.79 15.10 -13.12
C CYS A 101 17.74 16.61 -12.85
N MET A 102 17.77 17.06 -11.58
CA MET A 102 17.80 18.49 -11.26
C MET A 102 19.15 19.13 -11.58
N ASP A 103 19.13 20.43 -11.90
CA ASP A 103 20.34 21.25 -12.03
C ASP A 103 21.15 21.27 -10.74
N ASP A 104 22.47 21.32 -10.91
CA ASP A 104 23.43 21.22 -9.81
C ASP A 104 23.40 22.42 -8.84
N ASN A 105 22.90 23.56 -9.29
CA ASN A 105 22.80 24.77 -8.46
C ASN A 105 21.53 24.80 -7.60
N ARG A 106 20.61 23.85 -7.78
CA ARG A 106 19.36 23.78 -7.01
C ARG A 106 19.66 23.31 -5.59
N LEU A 107 19.14 24.04 -4.59
CA LEU A 107 19.32 23.70 -3.18
C LEU A 107 19.01 22.23 -2.83
N PRO A 108 17.90 21.61 -3.31
CA PRO A 108 17.64 20.19 -3.04
C PRO A 108 18.75 19.25 -3.53
N LYS A 109 19.32 19.52 -4.71
CA LYS A 109 20.44 18.73 -5.27
C LYS A 109 21.70 18.90 -4.42
N LEU A 110 22.00 20.12 -3.98
CA LEU A 110 23.14 20.40 -3.11
C LEU A 110 23.01 19.71 -1.75
N CYS A 111 21.84 19.81 -1.11
CA CYS A 111 21.54 19.10 0.14
C CYS A 111 21.65 17.57 -0.04
N TYR A 112 21.14 17.05 -1.16
CA TYR A 112 21.28 15.64 -1.51
C TYR A 112 22.75 15.21 -1.60
N ARG A 113 23.58 15.94 -2.35
CA ARG A 113 25.02 15.66 -2.49
C ARG A 113 25.73 15.65 -1.14
N MET A 114 25.39 16.59 -0.25
CA MET A 114 25.92 16.60 1.12
C MET A 114 25.51 15.36 1.91
N MET A 115 24.23 15.00 1.90
CA MET A 115 23.74 13.80 2.58
C MET A 115 24.33 12.51 2.00
N PHE A 116 24.54 12.45 0.68
CA PHE A 116 25.16 11.33 0.00
C PHE A 116 26.60 11.12 0.50
N LYS A 117 27.42 12.18 0.51
CA LYS A 117 28.79 12.12 1.06
C LYS A 117 28.81 11.69 2.52
N MET A 118 27.89 12.21 3.33
CA MET A 118 27.76 11.77 4.73
C MET A 118 27.42 10.28 4.85
N ASN A 119 26.55 9.77 3.97
CA ASN A 119 26.20 8.35 3.93
C ASN A 119 27.40 7.47 3.54
N GLU A 120 28.24 7.90 2.59
CA GLU A 120 29.48 7.19 2.25
C GLU A 120 30.45 7.08 3.45
N HIS A 121 30.40 8.06 4.36
CA HIS A 121 31.14 8.03 5.63
C HIS A 121 30.38 7.32 6.76
N GLY A 122 29.35 6.53 6.42
CA GLY A 122 28.59 5.71 7.38
C GLY A 122 27.56 6.48 8.21
N ARG A 123 27.26 7.75 7.89
CA ARG A 123 26.23 8.52 8.61
C ARG A 123 24.83 8.17 8.11
N LEU A 124 23.99 7.70 9.03
CA LEU A 124 22.60 7.38 8.74
C LEU A 124 21.77 8.65 8.50
N ASN A 125 21.20 8.77 7.31
CA ASN A 125 20.34 9.88 6.90
C ASN A 125 19.33 9.40 5.82
N TRP A 126 18.63 10.32 5.16
CA TRP A 126 17.67 9.96 4.09
C TRP A 126 18.30 9.13 2.95
N CYS A 127 19.54 9.44 2.53
CA CYS A 127 20.27 8.68 1.52
C CYS A 127 20.47 7.23 1.95
N SER A 128 20.88 7.00 3.22
CA SER A 128 21.05 5.64 3.76
C SER A 128 19.77 4.81 3.70
N LYS A 129 18.61 5.46 3.87
CA LYS A 129 17.30 4.81 3.81
C LYS A 129 16.88 4.49 2.38
N VAL A 130 17.10 5.42 1.44
CA VAL A 130 16.85 5.18 0.01
C VAL A 130 17.76 4.09 -0.53
N GLN A 131 19.05 4.11 -0.16
CA GLN A 131 20.01 3.06 -0.47
C GLN A 131 19.48 1.71 0.01
N ARG A 132 19.16 1.58 1.29
CA ARG A 132 18.63 0.34 1.86
C ARG A 132 17.38 -0.14 1.13
N LEU A 133 16.45 0.77 0.80
CA LEU A 133 15.22 0.44 0.08
C LEU A 133 15.50 -0.11 -1.34
N LEU A 134 16.47 0.45 -2.06
CA LEU A 134 16.86 -0.07 -3.38
C LEU A 134 17.57 -1.41 -3.26
N PHE A 135 18.53 -1.54 -2.36
CA PHE A 135 19.30 -2.77 -2.16
C PHE A 135 18.41 -3.94 -1.70
N SER A 136 17.52 -3.73 -0.74
CA SER A 136 16.62 -4.78 -0.24
C SER A 136 15.61 -5.28 -1.28
N ASN A 137 15.38 -4.51 -2.34
CA ASN A 137 14.49 -4.87 -3.45
C ASN A 137 15.26 -5.29 -4.72
N GLY A 138 16.58 -5.47 -4.65
CA GLY A 138 17.40 -5.94 -5.78
C GLY A 138 17.76 -4.86 -6.80
N PHE A 139 17.64 -3.58 -6.45
CA PHE A 139 17.95 -2.44 -7.31
C PHE A 139 19.20 -1.67 -6.86
N GLY A 140 20.16 -2.36 -6.22
CA GLY A 140 21.41 -1.74 -5.75
C GLY A 140 22.20 -1.02 -6.85
N VAL A 141 22.21 -1.58 -8.08
CA VAL A 141 22.87 -0.97 -9.24
C VAL A 141 22.36 0.45 -9.54
N VAL A 142 21.08 0.73 -9.30
CA VAL A 142 20.51 2.07 -9.50
C VAL A 142 21.04 3.06 -8.46
N TRP A 143 21.28 2.58 -7.24
CA TRP A 143 21.95 3.39 -6.23
C TRP A 143 23.41 3.65 -6.61
N GLU A 144 24.15 2.64 -7.06
CA GLU A 144 25.57 2.78 -7.40
C GLU A 144 25.78 3.70 -8.61
N SER A 145 24.97 3.53 -9.66
CA SER A 145 25.05 4.34 -10.88
C SER A 145 24.44 5.74 -10.73
N GLN A 146 23.70 6.01 -9.65
CA GLN A 146 23.02 7.29 -9.39
C GLN A 146 22.15 7.77 -10.56
N SER A 147 21.70 6.86 -11.42
CA SER A 147 21.00 7.20 -12.66
C SER A 147 20.21 6.00 -13.16
N VAL A 148 19.26 6.27 -14.06
CA VAL A 148 18.50 5.26 -14.78
C VAL A 148 18.29 5.76 -16.21
N GLY A 149 18.23 4.85 -17.18
CA GLY A 149 17.95 5.22 -18.57
C GLY A 149 16.54 5.79 -18.74
N ASP A 150 15.52 5.08 -18.24
CA ASP A 150 14.13 5.54 -18.23
C ASP A 150 13.55 5.49 -16.81
N ALA A 151 13.33 6.66 -16.23
CA ALA A 151 12.79 6.80 -14.88
C ALA A 151 11.34 6.31 -14.76
N LYS A 152 10.52 6.40 -15.80
CA LYS A 152 9.14 5.92 -15.77
C LYS A 152 9.10 4.40 -15.80
N LEU A 153 9.87 3.79 -16.70
CA LEU A 153 10.00 2.33 -16.78
C LEU A 153 10.57 1.77 -15.48
N PHE A 154 11.63 2.38 -14.95
CA PHE A 154 12.21 1.94 -13.69
C PHE A 154 11.22 2.04 -12.52
N LEU A 155 10.47 3.14 -12.39
CA LEU A 155 9.43 3.25 -11.35
C LEU A 155 8.33 2.19 -11.51
N HIS A 156 7.98 1.83 -12.74
CA HIS A 156 7.05 0.73 -13.00
C HIS A 156 7.61 -0.60 -12.50
N LEU A 157 8.85 -0.93 -12.86
CA LEU A 157 9.53 -2.16 -12.42
C LEU A 157 9.71 -2.21 -10.89
N PHE A 158 10.08 -1.08 -10.28
CA PHE A 158 10.21 -0.97 -8.83
C PHE A 158 8.87 -1.22 -8.13
N LYS A 159 7.79 -0.60 -8.64
CA LYS A 159 6.44 -0.81 -8.12
C LYS A 159 6.00 -2.26 -8.28
N GLN A 160 6.25 -2.86 -9.46
CA GLN A 160 5.93 -4.26 -9.73
C GLN A 160 6.65 -5.18 -8.74
N ARG A 161 7.96 -4.98 -8.52
CA ARG A 161 8.74 -5.75 -7.54
C ARG A 161 8.11 -5.70 -6.14
N LEU A 162 7.70 -4.52 -5.68
CA LEU A 162 7.05 -4.37 -4.38
C LEU A 162 5.67 -5.07 -4.34
N THR A 163 4.92 -5.01 -5.44
CA THR A 163 3.66 -5.75 -5.57
C THR A 163 3.88 -7.26 -5.51
N ASP A 164 4.88 -7.78 -6.20
CA ASP A 164 5.21 -9.22 -6.22
C ASP A 164 5.62 -9.71 -4.83
N ILE A 165 6.50 -8.97 -4.14
CA ILE A 165 6.89 -9.26 -2.76
C ILE A 165 5.67 -9.24 -1.82
N ASN A 166 4.76 -8.27 -2.01
CA ASN A 166 3.55 -8.18 -1.23
C ASN A 166 2.59 -9.36 -1.47
N LEU A 167 2.44 -9.78 -2.73
CA LEU A 167 1.65 -10.94 -3.14
C LEU A 167 2.21 -12.22 -2.54
N GLN A 168 3.52 -12.43 -2.63
CA GLN A 168 4.19 -13.58 -2.02
C GLN A 168 3.99 -13.60 -0.50
N SER A 169 4.24 -12.47 0.17
CA SER A 169 4.02 -12.35 1.62
C SER A 169 2.57 -12.61 2.03
N TRP A 170 1.62 -12.21 1.20
CA TRP A 170 0.20 -12.48 1.44
C TRP A 170 -0.13 -13.97 1.28
N SER A 171 0.35 -14.59 0.20
CA SER A 171 0.18 -16.02 -0.07
C SER A 171 0.76 -16.87 1.05
N ASP A 172 1.99 -16.56 1.46
CA ASP A 172 2.68 -17.25 2.56
C ASP A 172 1.89 -17.14 3.87
N TYR A 173 1.32 -15.97 4.15
CA TYR A 173 0.50 -15.77 5.34
C TYR A 173 -0.81 -16.57 5.29
N ILE A 174 -1.50 -16.57 4.14
CA ILE A 174 -2.76 -17.30 3.97
C ILE A 174 -2.54 -18.82 4.05
N GLY A 175 -1.48 -19.34 3.43
CA GLY A 175 -1.16 -20.76 3.44
C GLY A 175 -0.76 -21.31 4.81
N ASN A 176 -0.07 -20.51 5.62
CA ASN A 176 0.49 -20.96 6.90
C ASN A 176 -0.37 -20.60 8.12
N SER A 177 -1.36 -19.70 8.00
CA SER A 177 -2.17 -19.29 9.14
C SER A 177 -3.31 -20.27 9.41
N SER A 178 -3.37 -20.84 10.62
CA SER A 178 -4.50 -21.65 11.07
C SER A 178 -5.84 -20.90 10.98
N LYS A 179 -5.82 -19.57 11.16
CA LYS A 179 -7.00 -18.69 11.04
C LYS A 179 -7.50 -18.53 9.61
N CYS A 180 -6.70 -18.93 8.62
CA CYS A 180 -6.99 -18.82 7.20
C CYS A 180 -7.13 -20.20 6.53
N ALA A 181 -7.11 -21.30 7.28
CA ALA A 181 -7.09 -22.66 6.72
C ALA A 181 -8.30 -22.99 5.83
N PHE A 182 -9.48 -22.42 6.13
CA PHE A 182 -10.63 -22.51 5.23
C PHE A 182 -10.48 -21.59 4.02
N TYR A 183 -10.07 -20.34 4.26
CA TYR A 183 -9.89 -19.32 3.23
C TYR A 183 -8.87 -19.73 2.16
N SER A 184 -7.76 -20.33 2.55
CA SER A 184 -6.70 -20.80 1.66
C SER A 184 -7.14 -21.92 0.71
N LYS A 185 -8.21 -22.65 1.05
CA LYS A 185 -8.81 -23.67 0.15
C LYS A 185 -9.76 -23.07 -0.88
N VAL A 186 -10.26 -21.87 -0.62
CA VAL A 186 -11.28 -21.20 -1.42
C VAL A 186 -10.67 -20.19 -2.38
N LYS A 187 -9.50 -19.63 -2.03
CA LYS A 187 -8.91 -18.53 -2.80
C LYS A 187 -7.40 -18.63 -2.93
N ASP A 188 -6.96 -18.62 -4.18
CA ASP A 188 -5.55 -18.76 -4.55
C ASP A 188 -4.88 -17.42 -4.90
N TYR A 189 -5.65 -16.34 -5.12
CA TYR A 189 -5.12 -15.04 -5.55
C TYR A 189 -5.91 -13.83 -5.02
N ILE A 190 -5.25 -12.66 -4.97
CA ILE A 190 -5.88 -11.40 -4.59
C ILE A 190 -6.71 -10.88 -5.77
N CYS A 191 -8.03 -10.94 -5.63
CA CYS A 191 -8.96 -10.37 -6.60
C CYS A 191 -10.25 -9.92 -5.90
N ILE A 192 -10.93 -8.95 -6.51
CA ILE A 192 -12.29 -8.63 -6.09
C ILE A 192 -13.15 -9.86 -6.37
N ASN A 193 -13.80 -10.38 -5.34
CA ASN A 193 -14.76 -11.45 -5.54
C ASN A 193 -16.06 -10.85 -6.11
N GLU A 194 -16.24 -10.94 -7.43
CA GLU A 194 -17.39 -10.36 -8.14
C GLU A 194 -18.74 -10.90 -7.62
N ASN A 195 -18.75 -12.15 -7.12
CA ASN A 195 -19.94 -12.75 -6.52
C ASN A 195 -20.34 -12.04 -5.21
N ILE A 196 -19.37 -11.50 -4.47
CA ILE A 196 -19.61 -10.76 -3.23
C ILE A 196 -20.17 -9.36 -3.51
N GLN A 197 -19.81 -8.75 -4.65
CA GLN A 197 -20.40 -7.46 -5.05
C GLN A 197 -21.90 -7.57 -5.34
N LYS A 198 -22.34 -8.69 -5.93
CA LYS A 198 -23.75 -8.93 -6.30
C LYS A 198 -24.66 -9.17 -5.09
N LEU A 199 -24.09 -9.52 -3.93
CA LEU A 199 -24.85 -9.79 -2.72
C LEU A 199 -25.29 -8.50 -2.02
N SER A 200 -26.50 -8.52 -1.44
CA SER A 200 -26.97 -7.47 -0.55
C SER A 200 -26.07 -7.39 0.69
N TYR A 201 -25.99 -6.21 1.31
CA TYR A 201 -25.14 -6.00 2.48
C TYR A 201 -25.42 -6.99 3.61
N ASN A 202 -26.69 -7.29 3.87
CA ASN A 202 -27.10 -8.22 4.92
C ASN A 202 -26.60 -9.64 4.63
N LEU A 203 -26.69 -10.10 3.37
CA LEU A 203 -26.13 -11.40 2.99
C LEU A 203 -24.60 -11.44 3.10
N ARG A 204 -23.89 -10.37 2.74
CA ARG A 204 -22.43 -10.31 2.91
C ARG A 204 -22.05 -10.42 4.39
N TYR A 205 -22.74 -9.67 5.24
CA TYR A 205 -22.53 -9.71 6.68
C TYR A 205 -22.75 -11.13 7.21
N GLU A 206 -23.84 -11.79 6.84
CA GLU A 206 -24.13 -13.15 7.27
C GLU A 206 -23.13 -14.18 6.74
N ILE A 207 -22.72 -14.11 5.48
CA ILE A 207 -21.74 -15.05 4.91
C ILE A 207 -20.39 -14.91 5.63
N PHE A 208 -19.91 -13.67 5.81
CA PHE A 208 -18.65 -13.48 6.51
C PHE A 208 -18.77 -13.85 7.99
N PHE A 209 -19.86 -13.51 8.68
CA PHE A 209 -20.05 -13.80 10.09
C PHE A 209 -20.29 -15.30 10.38
N ASN A 210 -21.08 -16.00 9.54
CA ASN A 210 -21.51 -17.38 9.79
C ASN A 210 -20.64 -18.44 9.11
N PHE A 211 -20.05 -18.18 7.94
CA PHE A 211 -19.37 -19.20 7.13
C PHE A 211 -17.84 -19.11 7.12
N MET A 212 -17.25 -17.90 7.12
CA MET A 212 -15.79 -17.78 7.04
C MET A 212 -15.06 -17.76 8.39
N PHE A 213 -15.75 -17.50 9.49
CA PHE A 213 -15.13 -17.29 10.82
C PHE A 213 -15.69 -18.17 11.94
N LYS A 214 -16.45 -19.23 11.63
CA LYS A 214 -16.72 -20.26 12.64
C LYS A 214 -15.44 -21.09 12.90
N PRO A 215 -15.16 -21.45 14.17
CA PRO A 215 -13.98 -22.20 14.55
C PRO A 215 -13.94 -23.60 13.95
#